data_AF-A0A537KDA6-F1
#
_entry.id   AF-A0A537KDA6-F1
#
_cell.length_a   1.000
_cell.length_b   1.000
_cell.length_c   1.000
_cell.angle_alpha   90.00
_cell.angle_beta   90.00
_cell.angle_gamma   90.00
#
_symmetry.space_group_name_H-M   'P 1'
#
loop_
_entity.id
_entity.type
_entity.pdbx_description
1 polymer ?
#
loop_
_entity_poly.entity_id
_entity_poly.type
_entity_poly.pdbx_seq_one_letter_code
_entity_poly.pdbx_strand_id
1 'polypeptide(L)'
;MTMGSNANHQMDQHLSTSGRAWGEPVRPAAPPARGERGATMMFVIMAMLLVGAVTVSVMQVISGDVGGGIEGVEADQVFNIAQAGAHYVIGKLQLAGTLPSYAGETITVVNGSTTLGTAVVTVSCITTGLAPTSTGCATNDVYRRVISVGSLPVSGPSRTVVAVVQGTAGAGGGGWTTAVCGLNTVQSYTASGETTTINGDIASNGSINLNPNPAAIGEGSILGTVNVKSGTGYTGAVLAKTTASCTSPQCTHAGTLSGSAANAGCAAPTIPAPGYVPGSGTTTVGSGTTLTINCSSGTCPTAYGDVILPAGPTASSYTVLKIIAPASGTAVLQMNTLTMHEWSRLVVSNASGGAPTGNIDLRLGKTTGTALDIGPYKNSGFDSHFGVLLSDTDASPQPLPQAKTLTVWVKSDGTSPDVSTNHAPNLACSQSSSTITTLPDCAVWMSHNTGNATIIAANGTAMIDDASENNLTVPMKGAILAKEVDFMGNTAFTQDTTGLSTLSFPPATASNFKQVMSWKDQ
;
A
#
# COMPACT_ATOMS: atom_id res chain seq x y z
N MET A 1 29.27 26.51 -65.62
CA MET A 1 30.05 27.15 -66.69
C MET A 1 31.48 27.18 -66.21
N THR A 2 32.31 26.22 -66.67
CA THR A 2 33.35 26.38 -67.72
C THR A 2 34.56 27.13 -67.18
N MET A 3 35.82 26.81 -67.48
CA MET A 3 36.53 25.80 -68.28
C MET A 3 38.02 26.05 -67.96
N GLY A 4 38.89 25.05 -68.03
CA GLY A 4 39.95 24.99 -69.07
C GLY A 4 41.34 25.20 -68.43
N SER A 5 42.30 24.28 -68.39
CA SER A 5 42.89 23.34 -69.37
C SER A 5 43.97 23.97 -70.28
N ASN A 6 45.20 23.47 -70.04
CA ASN A 6 46.26 23.07 -70.96
C ASN A 6 47.05 24.05 -71.87
N ALA A 7 48.37 24.04 -71.60
CA ALA A 7 49.51 23.69 -72.47
C ALA A 7 49.69 24.33 -73.87
N ASN A 8 50.85 24.96 -74.10
CA ASN A 8 51.93 24.44 -74.98
C ASN A 8 53.17 25.37 -75.08
N HIS A 9 54.35 24.72 -75.19
CA HIS A 9 55.57 24.94 -76.02
C HIS A 9 55.80 26.31 -76.75
N GLN A 10 57.02 26.80 -77.09
CA GLN A 10 58.39 26.28 -77.22
C GLN A 10 59.39 27.44 -77.51
N MET A 11 60.69 27.19 -77.28
CA MET A 11 61.93 27.63 -77.99
C MET A 11 62.24 29.13 -78.28
N ASP A 12 63.46 29.57 -77.94
CA ASP A 12 64.55 29.66 -78.94
C ASP A 12 65.98 29.89 -78.37
N GLN A 13 66.97 29.53 -79.20
CA GLN A 13 68.41 29.34 -78.97
C GLN A 13 69.28 30.58 -79.29
N HIS A 14 70.59 30.55 -78.91
CA HIS A 14 71.80 30.72 -79.78
C HIS A 14 73.08 30.84 -78.89
N LEU A 15 74.04 29.89 -78.92
CA LEU A 15 75.22 29.72 -79.80
C LEU A 15 76.46 30.62 -79.48
N SER A 16 77.60 29.99 -79.14
CA SER A 16 78.95 30.42 -79.58
C SER A 16 79.99 29.31 -79.33
N THR A 17 80.88 29.14 -80.32
CA THR A 17 81.91 28.10 -80.49
C THR A 17 83.32 28.66 -80.22
N SER A 18 84.30 27.82 -79.83
CA SER A 18 85.70 27.88 -80.31
C SER A 18 86.62 26.85 -79.63
N GLY A 19 87.60 26.30 -80.39
CA GLY A 19 88.88 25.83 -79.85
C GLY A 19 89.26 24.36 -80.06
N ARG A 20 90.10 24.08 -81.07
CA ARG A 20 90.77 22.79 -81.36
C ARG A 20 91.99 22.53 -80.46
N ALA A 21 92.40 21.25 -80.46
CA ALA A 21 93.78 20.73 -80.68
C ALA A 21 94.64 20.26 -79.48
N TRP A 22 94.73 18.92 -79.41
CA TRP A 22 95.92 18.05 -79.20
C TRP A 22 96.71 18.08 -77.88
N GLY A 23 96.52 16.99 -77.12
CA GLY A 23 97.62 16.08 -76.77
C GLY A 23 98.22 16.21 -75.37
N GLU A 24 97.79 15.36 -74.42
CA GLU A 24 98.64 14.79 -73.36
C GLU A 24 97.90 13.65 -72.61
N PRO A 25 98.61 12.74 -71.90
CA PRO A 25 98.31 11.30 -71.89
C PRO A 25 97.17 10.88 -70.97
N VAL A 26 96.54 9.75 -71.37
CA VAL A 26 95.55 8.99 -70.60
C VAL A 26 96.09 8.68 -69.20
N ARG A 27 95.54 9.36 -68.18
CA ARG A 27 95.67 8.95 -66.78
C ARG A 27 94.62 7.88 -66.47
N PRO A 28 94.94 6.87 -65.65
CA PRO A 28 93.96 5.88 -65.21
C PRO A 28 92.80 6.58 -64.50
N ALA A 29 91.57 6.10 -64.70
CA ALA A 29 90.41 6.55 -63.94
C ALA A 29 90.71 6.40 -62.44
N ALA A 30 90.71 7.52 -61.71
CA ALA A 30 90.71 7.48 -60.26
C ALA A 30 89.42 6.78 -59.80
N PRO A 31 89.48 5.81 -58.88
CA PRO A 31 88.29 5.11 -58.42
C PRO A 31 87.36 6.10 -57.70
N PRO A 32 86.04 5.96 -57.80
CA PRO A 32 85.05 6.86 -57.21
C PRO A 32 84.95 6.72 -55.67
N ALA A 33 86.05 6.54 -54.95
CA ALA A 33 86.00 6.14 -53.54
C ALA A 33 85.85 7.29 -52.52
N ARG A 34 85.81 8.57 -52.96
CA ARG A 34 85.72 9.73 -52.03
C ARG A 34 84.29 10.30 -51.87
N GLY A 35 83.44 10.16 -52.88
CA GLY A 35 82.01 10.47 -52.76
C GLY A 35 81.20 9.37 -52.07
N GLU A 36 81.61 8.11 -52.24
CA GLU A 36 80.90 6.95 -51.70
C GLU A 36 81.01 6.79 -50.19
N ARG A 37 82.14 7.19 -49.56
CA ARG A 37 82.31 7.14 -48.09
C ARG A 37 81.52 8.23 -47.37
N GLY A 38 81.44 9.44 -47.95
CA GLY A 38 80.59 10.52 -47.43
C GLY A 38 79.11 10.19 -47.60
N ALA A 39 78.73 9.65 -48.76
CA ALA A 39 77.37 9.21 -49.04
C ALA A 39 76.93 8.05 -48.14
N THR A 40 77.79 7.05 -47.90
CA THR A 40 77.48 5.94 -46.97
C THR A 40 77.38 6.41 -45.53
N MET A 41 78.25 7.31 -45.06
CA MET A 41 78.11 7.86 -43.71
C MET A 41 76.84 8.70 -43.56
N MET A 42 76.49 9.49 -44.57
CA MET A 42 75.23 10.25 -44.59
C MET A 42 74.01 9.32 -44.64
N PHE A 43 74.07 8.22 -45.39
CA PHE A 43 73.04 7.20 -45.43
C PHE A 43 72.86 6.50 -44.07
N VAL A 44 73.96 6.20 -43.38
CA VAL A 44 73.93 5.59 -42.05
C VAL A 44 73.36 6.56 -41.01
N ILE A 45 73.77 7.83 -41.03
CA ILE A 45 73.23 8.85 -40.12
C ILE A 45 71.76 9.10 -40.41
N MET A 46 71.37 9.19 -41.68
CA MET A 46 69.98 9.35 -42.09
C MET A 46 69.14 8.13 -41.71
N ALA A 47 69.68 6.92 -41.84
CA ALA A 47 69.04 5.69 -41.37
C ALA A 47 68.91 5.68 -39.85
N MET A 48 69.91 6.11 -39.09
CA MET A 48 69.83 6.22 -37.62
C MET A 48 68.82 7.27 -37.17
N LEU A 49 68.77 8.44 -37.84
CA LEU A 49 67.78 9.47 -37.59
C LEU A 49 66.36 9.00 -37.96
N LEU A 50 66.21 8.27 -39.06
CA LEU A 50 64.94 7.69 -39.47
C LEU A 50 64.48 6.63 -38.46
N VAL A 51 65.37 5.73 -38.04
CA VAL A 51 65.08 4.73 -37.00
C VAL A 51 64.70 5.44 -35.70
N GLY A 52 65.45 6.46 -35.28
CA GLY A 52 65.15 7.27 -34.09
C GLY A 52 63.77 7.93 -34.17
N ALA A 53 63.47 8.61 -35.28
CA ALA A 53 62.18 9.27 -35.52
C ALA A 53 61.03 8.26 -35.54
N VAL A 54 61.22 7.09 -36.15
CA VAL A 54 60.23 6.01 -36.16
C VAL A 54 60.01 5.48 -34.74
N THR A 55 61.07 5.20 -33.97
CA THR A 55 60.91 4.74 -32.57
C THR A 55 60.21 5.75 -31.68
N VAL A 56 60.52 7.04 -31.77
CA VAL A 56 59.85 8.09 -30.98
C VAL A 56 58.38 8.20 -31.39
N SER A 57 58.09 8.17 -32.69
CA SER A 57 56.70 8.23 -33.19
C SER A 57 55.90 7.00 -32.75
N VAL A 58 56.50 5.80 -32.80
CA VAL A 58 55.86 4.56 -32.34
C VAL A 58 55.65 4.57 -30.83
N MET A 59 56.61 5.05 -30.04
CA MET A 59 56.41 5.19 -28.59
C MET A 59 55.33 6.21 -28.23
N GLN A 60 55.20 7.30 -28.99
CA GLN A 60 54.11 8.26 -28.80
C GLN A 60 52.74 7.62 -29.09
N VAL A 61 52.62 6.86 -30.19
CA VAL A 61 51.38 6.12 -30.51
C VAL A 61 51.05 5.09 -29.44
N ILE A 62 52.03 4.27 -29.01
CA ILE A 62 51.82 3.28 -27.95
C ILE A 62 51.46 3.96 -26.63
N SER A 63 52.07 5.09 -26.28
CA SER A 63 51.73 5.84 -25.06
C SER A 63 50.32 6.43 -25.12
N GLY A 64 49.87 6.87 -26.29
CA GLY A 64 48.50 7.34 -26.52
C GLY A 64 47.48 6.20 -26.44
N ASP A 65 47.80 5.04 -27.02
CA ASP A 65 46.94 3.86 -26.98
C ASP A 65 46.85 3.25 -25.58
N VAL A 66 47.96 3.23 -24.84
CA VAL A 66 47.99 2.77 -23.44
C VAL A 66 47.29 3.77 -22.52
N GLY A 67 47.49 5.08 -22.72
CA GLY A 67 46.78 6.12 -21.99
C GLY A 67 45.27 6.03 -22.21
N GLY A 68 44.82 5.94 -23.47
CA GLY A 68 43.41 5.76 -23.81
C GLY A 68 42.83 4.42 -23.32
N GLY A 69 43.64 3.36 -23.32
CA GLY A 69 43.26 2.07 -22.74
C GLY A 69 43.07 2.11 -21.23
N ILE A 70 43.96 2.80 -20.50
CA ILE A 70 43.86 2.99 -19.04
C ILE A 70 42.65 3.88 -18.71
N GLU A 71 42.46 4.99 -19.42
CA GLU A 71 41.30 5.87 -19.23
C GLU A 71 39.97 5.14 -19.50
N GLY A 72 39.94 4.23 -20.48
CA GLY A 72 38.79 3.37 -20.75
C GLY A 72 38.49 2.40 -19.59
N VAL A 73 39.52 1.73 -19.07
CA VAL A 73 39.37 0.80 -17.94
C VAL A 73 38.99 1.53 -16.65
N GLU A 74 39.56 2.72 -16.40
CA GLU A 74 39.18 3.57 -15.27
C GLU A 74 37.72 4.04 -15.38
N ALA A 75 37.27 4.43 -16.58
CA ALA A 75 35.88 4.81 -16.81
C ALA A 75 34.90 3.64 -16.54
N ASP A 76 35.22 2.44 -17.01
CA ASP A 76 34.41 1.23 -16.76
C ASP A 76 34.38 0.85 -15.28
N GLN A 77 35.52 0.96 -14.58
CA GLN A 77 35.60 0.68 -13.16
C GLN A 77 34.73 1.66 -12.35
N VAL A 78 34.80 2.95 -12.66
CA VAL A 78 34.00 4.00 -11.99
C VAL A 78 32.51 3.82 -12.27
N PHE A 79 32.15 3.44 -13.49
CA PHE A 79 30.77 3.10 -13.83
C PHE A 79 30.26 1.92 -12.99
N ASN A 80 31.04 0.85 -12.87
CA ASN A 80 30.69 -0.31 -12.05
C ASN A 80 30.53 0.06 -10.56
N ILE A 81 31.36 0.98 -10.04
CA ILE A 81 31.23 1.50 -8.66
C ILE A 81 29.93 2.30 -8.50
N ALA A 82 29.63 3.20 -9.44
CA ALA A 82 28.39 3.98 -9.44
C ALA A 82 27.16 3.06 -9.52
N GLN A 83 27.19 2.04 -10.38
CA GLN A 83 26.14 1.04 -10.49
C GLN A 83 25.97 0.23 -9.20
N ALA A 84 27.08 -0.21 -8.58
CA ALA A 84 27.03 -0.92 -7.30
C ALA A 84 26.35 -0.09 -6.20
N GLY A 85 26.64 1.21 -6.12
CA GLY A 85 25.96 2.13 -5.20
C GLY A 85 24.46 2.24 -5.46
N ALA A 86 24.05 2.36 -6.73
CA ALA A 86 22.64 2.40 -7.09
C ALA A 86 21.91 1.10 -6.70
N HIS A 87 22.47 -0.07 -7.01
CA HIS A 87 21.87 -1.36 -6.64
C HIS A 87 21.82 -1.55 -5.12
N TYR A 88 22.87 -1.15 -4.39
CA TYR A 88 22.87 -1.18 -2.93
C TYR A 88 21.70 -0.39 -2.35
N VAL A 89 21.48 0.84 -2.81
CA VAL A 89 20.37 1.67 -2.32
C VAL A 89 19.03 1.11 -2.67
N ILE A 90 18.86 0.59 -3.89
CA ILE A 90 17.62 -0.07 -4.30
C ILE A 90 17.33 -1.27 -3.37
N GLY A 91 18.34 -2.09 -3.08
CA GLY A 91 18.22 -3.18 -2.12
C GLY A 91 17.91 -2.69 -0.71
N LYS A 92 18.57 -1.63 -0.24
CA LYS A 92 18.33 -1.03 1.09
C LYS A 92 16.91 -0.49 1.23
N LEU A 93 16.39 0.15 0.18
CA LEU A 93 15.00 0.61 0.11
C LEU A 93 13.97 -0.54 0.05
N GLN A 94 14.41 -1.79 -0.16
CA GLN A 94 13.59 -3.00 -0.10
C GLN A 94 13.65 -3.71 1.27
N LEU A 95 14.64 -3.41 2.12
CA LEU A 95 14.79 -4.05 3.43
C LEU A 95 13.72 -3.57 4.43
N ALA A 96 13.12 -4.51 5.16
CA ALA A 96 12.23 -4.20 6.27
C ALA A 96 13.02 -3.48 7.39
N GLY A 97 12.61 -2.26 7.74
CA GLY A 97 13.25 -1.44 8.77
C GLY A 97 14.02 -0.22 8.25
N THR A 98 14.16 -0.04 6.94
CA THR A 98 14.72 1.21 6.38
C THR A 98 13.77 2.37 6.65
N LEU A 99 14.29 3.43 7.28
CA LEU A 99 13.49 4.61 7.63
C LEU A 99 12.95 5.31 6.38
N PRO A 100 11.70 5.80 6.40
CA PRO A 100 11.13 6.56 5.28
C PRO A 100 11.92 7.82 4.89
N SER A 101 12.71 8.34 5.84
CA SER A 101 13.58 9.51 5.69
C SER A 101 14.94 9.22 5.09
N TYR A 102 15.20 7.99 4.61
CA TYR A 102 16.50 7.64 4.05
C TYR A 102 16.82 8.51 2.82
N ALA A 103 17.82 9.38 2.97
CA ALA A 103 18.23 10.37 1.96
C ALA A 103 19.48 9.97 1.18
N GLY A 104 20.06 8.80 1.47
CA GLY A 104 21.35 8.37 0.93
C GLY A 104 22.44 8.22 1.98
N GLU A 105 23.62 7.80 1.54
CA GLU A 105 24.84 7.61 2.34
C GLU A 105 26.07 7.53 1.43
N THR A 106 27.25 7.29 2.00
CA THR A 106 28.47 6.99 1.23
C THR A 106 28.84 5.53 1.43
N ILE A 107 29.08 4.82 0.33
CA ILE A 107 29.37 3.40 0.31
C ILE A 107 30.80 3.19 -0.21
N THR A 108 31.61 2.49 0.56
CA THR A 108 32.92 2.03 0.09
C THR A 108 32.76 0.69 -0.60
N VAL A 109 33.16 0.61 -1.87
CA VAL A 109 33.14 -0.63 -2.65
C VAL A 109 34.50 -1.31 -2.51
N VAL A 110 34.52 -2.54 -2.02
CA VAL A 110 35.74 -3.29 -1.74
C VAL A 110 35.74 -4.65 -2.44
N ASN A 111 36.94 -5.17 -2.71
CA ASN A 111 37.16 -6.56 -3.05
C ASN A 111 38.15 -7.15 -2.04
N GLY A 112 37.64 -7.94 -1.09
CA GLY A 112 38.41 -8.34 0.09
C GLY A 112 38.78 -7.13 0.94
N SER A 113 40.08 -6.94 1.22
CA SER A 113 40.61 -5.79 1.95
C SER A 113 40.94 -4.58 1.07
N THR A 114 40.83 -4.70 -0.25
CA THR A 114 41.21 -3.64 -1.21
C THR A 114 40.01 -2.77 -1.55
N THR A 115 40.13 -1.46 -1.40
CA THR A 115 39.11 -0.49 -1.85
C THR A 115 39.18 -0.31 -3.36
N LEU A 116 38.07 -0.62 -4.04
CA LEU A 116 37.91 -0.39 -5.47
C LEU A 116 37.49 1.04 -5.78
N GLY A 117 36.74 1.67 -4.88
CA GLY A 117 36.33 3.08 -4.95
C GLY A 117 35.20 3.42 -3.98
N THR A 118 34.60 4.59 -4.16
CA THR A 118 33.47 5.05 -3.33
C THR A 118 32.29 5.48 -4.17
N ALA A 119 31.10 5.11 -3.73
CA ALA A 119 29.83 5.55 -4.30
C ALA A 119 29.11 6.46 -3.32
N VAL A 120 28.90 7.71 -3.70
CA VAL A 120 28.05 8.65 -2.95
C VAL A 120 26.65 8.53 -3.52
N VAL A 121 25.72 8.05 -2.69
CA VAL A 121 24.34 7.80 -3.11
C VAL A 121 23.42 8.80 -2.44
N THR A 122 22.49 9.36 -3.22
CA THR A 122 21.45 10.26 -2.73
C THR A 122 20.08 9.78 -3.20
N VAL A 123 19.09 9.96 -2.33
CA VAL A 123 17.69 9.62 -2.60
C VAL A 123 16.87 10.89 -2.47
N SER A 124 16.08 11.19 -3.50
CA SER A 124 15.16 12.33 -3.49
C SER A 124 13.75 11.92 -3.92
N CYS A 125 12.78 12.68 -3.46
CA CYS A 125 11.43 12.73 -4.01
C CYS A 125 11.47 13.11 -5.50
N ILE A 126 10.72 12.43 -6.37
CA ILE A 126 10.79 12.75 -7.80
C ILE A 126 10.04 14.04 -8.10
N THR A 127 8.94 14.30 -7.39
CA THR A 127 8.07 15.45 -7.66
C THR A 127 8.71 16.75 -7.20
N THR A 128 9.37 16.74 -6.04
CA THR A 128 9.95 17.96 -5.44
C THR A 128 11.46 18.07 -5.65
N GLY A 129 12.14 16.96 -5.97
CA GLY A 129 13.61 16.91 -6.03
C GLY A 129 14.31 17.02 -4.67
N LEU A 130 13.56 17.10 -3.57
CA LEU A 130 14.08 17.25 -2.20
C LEU A 130 14.34 15.89 -1.55
N ALA A 131 15.18 15.89 -0.51
CA ALA A 131 15.40 14.72 0.32
C ALA A 131 14.10 14.30 1.05
N PRO A 132 13.86 12.99 1.26
CA PRO A 132 12.75 12.50 2.07
C PRO A 132 12.80 13.05 3.50
N THR A 133 11.65 13.44 4.05
CA THR A 133 11.52 13.93 5.43
C THR A 133 11.31 12.77 6.42
N SER A 134 11.13 13.06 7.72
CA SER A 134 10.81 12.03 8.74
C SER A 134 9.58 11.19 8.40
N THR A 135 8.61 11.76 7.69
CA THR A 135 7.40 11.08 7.19
C THR A 135 7.58 10.54 5.77
N GLY A 136 8.81 10.57 5.24
CA GLY A 136 9.13 10.25 3.87
C GLY A 136 8.80 11.38 2.91
N CYS A 137 8.31 11.01 1.75
CA CYS A 137 7.95 11.91 0.66
C CYS A 137 6.44 12.13 0.65
N ALA A 138 5.92 13.07 -0.14
CA ALA A 138 4.48 13.33 -0.19
C ALA A 138 3.67 12.03 -0.48
N THR A 139 2.48 11.93 0.11
CA THR A 139 1.62 10.71 0.13
C THR A 139 1.21 10.19 -1.24
N ASN A 140 1.36 10.99 -2.29
CA ASN A 140 1.11 10.66 -3.68
C ASN A 140 2.38 10.38 -4.51
N ASP A 141 3.57 10.49 -3.91
CA ASP A 141 4.85 10.28 -4.61
C ASP A 141 5.35 8.83 -4.41
N VAL A 142 4.85 7.94 -5.28
CA VAL A 142 5.24 6.53 -5.37
C VAL A 142 6.62 6.33 -5.99
N TYR A 143 7.28 7.39 -6.45
CA TYR A 143 8.57 7.31 -7.11
C TYR A 143 9.67 7.91 -6.23
N ARG A 144 10.87 7.35 -6.37
CA ARG A 144 12.11 7.92 -5.82
C ARG A 144 13.14 8.02 -6.91
N ARG A 145 13.90 9.10 -6.88
CA ARG A 145 15.11 9.26 -7.69
C ARG A 145 16.31 8.90 -6.84
N VAL A 146 17.08 7.92 -7.30
CA VAL A 146 18.36 7.51 -6.73
C VAL A 146 19.45 8.03 -7.65
N ILE A 147 20.40 8.77 -7.11
CA ILE A 147 21.59 9.24 -7.82
C ILE A 147 22.79 8.63 -7.12
N SER A 148 23.61 7.90 -7.87
CA SER A 148 24.85 7.27 -7.39
C SER A 148 26.02 7.83 -8.16
N VAL A 149 26.95 8.48 -7.47
CA VAL A 149 28.18 9.03 -8.05
C VAL A 149 29.35 8.16 -7.63
N GLY A 150 29.95 7.45 -8.58
CA GLY A 150 31.14 6.63 -8.37
C GLY A 150 32.42 7.45 -8.53
N SER A 151 33.44 7.12 -7.73
CA SER A 151 34.78 7.68 -7.80
C SER A 151 35.85 6.66 -7.42
N LEU A 152 37.07 6.84 -7.96
CA LEU A 152 38.23 6.03 -7.60
C LEU A 152 38.92 6.56 -6.33
N PRO A 153 39.72 5.73 -5.64
CA PRO A 153 40.55 6.16 -4.51
C PRO A 153 41.69 7.11 -4.91
N VAL A 154 41.95 7.23 -6.21
CA VAL A 154 42.96 8.10 -6.82
C VAL A 154 42.28 9.12 -7.73
N SER A 155 42.97 10.21 -8.06
CA SER A 155 42.45 11.22 -8.99
C SER A 155 42.11 10.57 -10.33
N GLY A 156 40.87 10.74 -10.78
CA GLY A 156 40.36 10.10 -12.00
C GLY A 156 38.93 10.57 -12.32
N PRO A 157 38.29 10.01 -13.35
CA PRO A 157 36.94 10.38 -13.75
C PRO A 157 35.90 9.99 -12.69
N SER A 158 34.77 10.70 -12.67
CA SER A 158 33.57 10.33 -11.90
C SER A 158 32.43 9.99 -12.85
N ARG A 159 31.60 8.99 -12.51
CA ARG A 159 30.40 8.62 -13.29
C ARG A 159 29.16 8.71 -12.41
N THR A 160 28.05 9.13 -13.02
CA THR A 160 26.78 9.25 -12.32
C THR A 160 25.75 8.31 -12.90
N VAL A 161 25.22 7.42 -12.06
CA VAL A 161 24.08 6.58 -12.39
C VAL A 161 22.83 7.19 -11.74
N VAL A 162 21.81 7.45 -12.56
CA VAL A 162 20.50 7.88 -12.07
C VAL A 162 19.48 6.77 -12.33
N ALA A 163 18.83 6.33 -11.25
CA ALA A 163 17.74 5.37 -11.30
C ALA A 163 16.46 6.01 -10.76
N VAL A 164 15.34 5.76 -11.46
CA VAL A 164 14.01 6.03 -10.91
C VAL A 164 13.41 4.71 -10.49
N VAL A 165 13.10 4.60 -9.21
CA VAL A 165 12.45 3.41 -8.66
C VAL A 165 11.03 3.74 -8.26
N GLN A 166 10.12 2.84 -8.60
CA GLN A 166 8.75 2.89 -8.16
C GLN A 166 8.59 1.99 -6.94
N GLY A 167 8.10 2.58 -5.85
CA GLY A 167 7.63 1.81 -4.72
C GLY A 167 6.26 1.27 -5.07
N THR A 168 6.07 -0.03 -4.92
CA THR A 168 4.70 -0.54 -4.80
C THR A 168 4.15 0.02 -3.49
N ALA A 169 2.87 0.42 -3.45
CA ALA A 169 2.21 0.55 -2.15
C ALA A 169 2.47 -0.78 -1.44
N GLY A 170 3.17 -0.74 -0.31
CA GLY A 170 3.49 -1.97 0.41
C GLY A 170 2.19 -2.75 0.60
N ALA A 171 2.26 -4.08 0.61
CA ALA A 171 1.15 -4.95 0.97
C ALA A 171 0.69 -4.78 2.45
N GLY A 172 0.95 -3.61 3.06
CA GLY A 172 0.60 -3.22 4.42
C GLY A 172 0.24 -1.72 4.54
N GLY A 173 -0.23 -1.08 3.47
CA GLY A 173 -0.64 0.33 3.50
C GLY A 173 -1.84 0.61 2.60
N GLY A 174 -2.97 -0.06 2.82
CA GLY A 174 -4.25 0.35 2.23
C GLY A 174 -5.05 1.10 3.28
N GLY A 175 -5.28 2.39 3.04
CA GLY A 175 -6.23 3.15 3.85
C GLY A 175 -7.63 2.68 3.51
N TRP A 176 -8.28 2.01 4.45
CA TRP A 176 -9.72 1.82 4.41
C TRP A 176 -10.39 3.12 4.85
N THR A 177 -11.14 3.76 3.96
CA THR A 177 -11.79 5.06 4.19
C THR A 177 -13.30 5.04 3.94
N THR A 178 -13.86 3.89 3.59
CA THR A 178 -15.26 3.70 3.26
C THR A 178 -16.07 3.29 4.48
N ALA A 179 -17.39 3.45 4.43
CA ALA A 179 -18.29 2.94 5.48
C ALA A 179 -18.22 1.42 5.57
N VAL A 180 -18.13 0.78 4.41
CA VAL A 180 -18.15 -0.66 4.25
C VAL A 180 -17.01 -1.07 3.35
N CYS A 181 -16.26 -2.08 3.76
CA CYS A 181 -15.17 -2.63 2.99
C CYS A 181 -15.15 -4.16 3.04
N GLY A 182 -15.46 -4.78 1.91
CA GLY A 182 -15.29 -6.21 1.69
C GLY A 182 -13.89 -6.53 1.17
N LEU A 183 -13.14 -7.39 1.87
CA LEU A 183 -11.86 -7.89 1.34
C LEU A 183 -12.08 -8.89 0.19
N ASN A 184 -13.28 -9.45 0.08
CA ASN A 184 -13.71 -10.33 -1.01
C ASN A 184 -15.03 -9.86 -1.62
N THR A 185 -16.10 -9.79 -0.84
CA THR A 185 -17.44 -9.47 -1.36
C THR A 185 -18.21 -8.51 -0.47
N VAL A 186 -19.14 -7.78 -1.07
CA VAL A 186 -20.23 -7.10 -0.37
C VAL A 186 -21.53 -7.49 -1.06
N GLN A 187 -22.50 -8.02 -0.32
CA GLN A 187 -23.79 -8.47 -0.85
C GLN A 187 -24.96 -7.85 -0.09
N SER A 188 -26.08 -7.70 -0.79
CA SER A 188 -27.38 -7.41 -0.20
C SER A 188 -28.34 -8.54 -0.51
N TYR A 189 -29.05 -9.00 0.51
CA TYR A 189 -30.17 -9.93 0.42
C TYR A 189 -31.48 -9.27 0.87
N THR A 190 -31.56 -7.93 0.78
CA THR A 190 -32.75 -7.16 1.17
C THR A 190 -33.98 -7.70 0.43
N ALA A 191 -34.94 -8.18 1.20
CA ALA A 191 -36.10 -8.89 0.71
C ALA A 191 -37.26 -7.92 0.43
N SER A 192 -38.37 -8.45 -0.09
CA SER A 192 -39.57 -7.67 -0.42
C SER A 192 -40.11 -6.86 0.75
N GLY A 193 -40.37 -5.57 0.51
CA GLY A 193 -40.89 -4.65 1.52
C GLY A 193 -39.84 -4.13 2.51
N GLU A 194 -38.61 -4.63 2.45
CA GLU A 194 -37.50 -4.16 3.27
C GLU A 194 -36.72 -3.03 2.59
N THR A 195 -36.07 -2.19 3.39
CA THR A 195 -35.22 -1.10 2.93
C THR A 195 -33.88 -1.11 3.66
N THR A 196 -32.80 -1.30 2.90
CA THR A 196 -31.43 -1.09 3.38
C THR A 196 -30.94 0.29 2.93
N THR A 197 -30.52 1.13 3.88
CA THR A 197 -29.93 2.45 3.62
C THR A 197 -28.51 2.51 4.17
N ILE A 198 -27.55 2.80 3.31
CA ILE A 198 -26.14 2.97 3.66
C ILE A 198 -25.77 4.42 3.37
N ASN A 199 -25.56 5.21 4.42
CA ASN A 199 -25.09 6.59 4.32
C ASN A 199 -23.55 6.56 4.33
N GLY A 200 -22.93 6.28 3.19
CA GLY A 200 -21.49 6.10 3.10
C GLY A 200 -21.00 5.54 1.77
N ASP A 201 -19.69 5.59 1.56
CA ASP A 201 -19.03 4.90 0.44
C ASP A 201 -18.88 3.40 0.75
N ILE A 202 -18.92 2.55 -0.27
CA ILE A 202 -18.79 1.10 -0.19
C ILE A 202 -17.66 0.65 -1.13
N ALA A 203 -16.77 -0.19 -0.63
CA ALA A 203 -15.68 -0.76 -1.41
C ALA A 203 -15.58 -2.28 -1.29
N SER A 204 -15.06 -2.92 -2.34
CA SER A 204 -14.71 -4.34 -2.31
C SER A 204 -13.48 -4.65 -3.16
N ASN A 205 -12.57 -5.46 -2.63
CA ASN A 205 -11.45 -6.02 -3.38
C ASN A 205 -11.84 -7.15 -4.35
N GLY A 206 -13.06 -7.66 -4.25
CA GLY A 206 -13.67 -8.54 -5.25
C GLY A 206 -14.93 -7.89 -5.80
N SER A 207 -16.08 -8.53 -5.60
CA SER A 207 -17.36 -8.10 -6.15
C SER A 207 -18.23 -7.36 -5.14
N ILE A 208 -19.15 -6.53 -5.66
CA ILE A 208 -20.25 -5.92 -4.93
C ILE A 208 -21.54 -6.25 -5.68
N ASN A 209 -22.53 -6.82 -4.97
CA ASN A 209 -23.89 -6.96 -5.49
C ASN A 209 -24.91 -6.41 -4.49
N LEU A 210 -25.43 -5.22 -4.78
CA LEU A 210 -26.44 -4.53 -3.97
C LEU A 210 -27.83 -4.59 -4.61
N ASN A 211 -27.99 -5.27 -5.74
CA ASN A 211 -29.32 -5.42 -6.32
C ASN A 211 -30.18 -6.29 -5.36
N PRO A 212 -31.35 -5.80 -4.94
CA PRO A 212 -32.30 -6.59 -4.15
C PRO A 212 -32.59 -7.92 -4.83
N ASN A 213 -32.57 -9.02 -4.08
CA ASN A 213 -32.71 -10.35 -4.65
C ASN A 213 -34.20 -10.76 -4.77
N PRO A 214 -34.77 -10.87 -5.99
CA PRO A 214 -36.14 -11.38 -6.17
C PRO A 214 -36.31 -12.83 -5.73
N ALA A 215 -35.24 -13.63 -5.74
CA ALA A 215 -35.28 -15.05 -5.44
C ALA A 215 -35.26 -15.35 -3.94
N ALA A 216 -35.41 -14.35 -3.06
CA ALA A 216 -35.52 -14.51 -1.60
C ALA A 216 -36.97 -14.70 -1.12
N ILE A 217 -37.97 -14.38 -1.95
CA ILE A 217 -39.39 -14.70 -1.68
C ILE A 217 -40.13 -14.81 -3.01
N GLY A 218 -40.88 -15.90 -3.21
CA GLY A 218 -41.40 -16.40 -4.51
C GLY A 218 -41.94 -15.39 -5.55
N GLU A 219 -42.02 -15.85 -6.80
CA GLU A 219 -42.43 -15.06 -7.97
C GLU A 219 -43.67 -14.20 -7.70
N GLY A 220 -43.54 -12.87 -7.85
CA GLY A 220 -44.61 -11.89 -7.65
C GLY A 220 -44.40 -10.91 -6.48
N SER A 221 -43.32 -11.05 -5.71
CA SER A 221 -43.03 -10.17 -4.58
C SER A 221 -42.50 -8.79 -5.00
N ILE A 222 -42.89 -7.73 -4.28
CA ILE A 222 -42.32 -6.38 -4.41
C ILE A 222 -40.80 -6.49 -4.15
N LEU A 223 -39.94 -5.82 -4.90
CA LEU A 223 -38.51 -5.87 -4.58
C LEU A 223 -38.22 -5.02 -3.33
N GLY A 224 -37.31 -5.49 -2.47
CA GLY A 224 -36.70 -4.65 -1.43
C GLY A 224 -35.99 -3.45 -2.04
N THR A 225 -35.65 -2.44 -1.23
CA THR A 225 -34.93 -1.25 -1.71
C THR A 225 -33.57 -1.12 -1.05
N VAL A 226 -32.53 -0.85 -1.84
CA VAL A 226 -31.19 -0.52 -1.35
C VAL A 226 -30.83 0.91 -1.75
N ASN A 227 -30.42 1.72 -0.79
CA ASN A 227 -30.07 3.13 -1.02
C ASN A 227 -28.67 3.44 -0.48
N VAL A 228 -27.73 3.76 -1.37
CA VAL A 228 -26.39 4.24 -1.01
C VAL A 228 -26.34 5.76 -1.16
N LYS A 229 -26.35 6.48 -0.04
CA LYS A 229 -26.53 7.94 0.01
C LYS A 229 -25.22 8.68 0.17
N SER A 230 -25.15 9.89 -0.37
CA SER A 230 -24.07 10.85 -0.13
C SER A 230 -24.30 11.66 1.14
N GLY A 231 -23.27 12.35 1.61
CA GLY A 231 -23.35 13.20 2.79
C GLY A 231 -22.07 13.96 3.07
N THR A 232 -21.93 14.43 4.31
CA THR A 232 -20.72 15.17 4.69
C THR A 232 -19.58 14.17 4.91
N GLY A 233 -18.57 14.20 4.04
CA GLY A 233 -17.38 13.35 4.13
C GLY A 233 -17.42 12.03 3.36
N TYR A 234 -18.51 11.77 2.61
CA TYR A 234 -18.66 10.59 1.75
C TYR A 234 -19.55 10.90 0.55
N THR A 235 -19.34 10.19 -0.56
CA THR A 235 -20.00 10.47 -1.84
C THR A 235 -21.17 9.54 -2.16
N GLY A 236 -21.28 8.42 -1.43
CA GLY A 236 -22.20 7.33 -1.77
C GLY A 236 -21.71 6.50 -2.96
N ALA A 237 -20.39 6.39 -3.15
CA ALA A 237 -19.77 5.61 -4.20
C ALA A 237 -19.77 4.11 -3.88
N VAL A 238 -19.82 3.29 -4.93
CA VAL A 238 -19.78 1.82 -4.88
C VAL A 238 -18.66 1.35 -5.79
N LEU A 239 -17.54 0.95 -5.19
CA LEU A 239 -16.28 0.65 -5.90
C LEU A 239 -15.85 -0.79 -5.67
N ALA A 240 -15.91 -1.61 -6.71
CA ALA A 240 -15.45 -2.99 -6.69
C ALA A 240 -14.28 -3.18 -7.65
N LYS A 241 -13.37 -4.09 -7.30
CA LYS A 241 -12.25 -4.45 -8.19
C LYS A 241 -12.70 -5.27 -9.40
N THR A 242 -13.71 -6.13 -9.24
CA THR A 242 -14.10 -7.10 -10.28
C THR A 242 -15.48 -6.86 -10.89
N THR A 243 -16.51 -6.69 -10.07
CA THR A 243 -17.88 -6.39 -10.52
C THR A 243 -18.60 -5.58 -9.46
N ALA A 244 -19.36 -4.56 -9.88
CA ALA A 244 -20.24 -3.80 -8.99
C ALA A 244 -21.63 -3.71 -9.62
N SER A 245 -22.65 -4.11 -8.89
CA SER A 245 -24.05 -4.00 -9.32
C SER A 245 -24.90 -3.25 -8.29
N CYS A 246 -25.53 -2.19 -8.76
CA CYS A 246 -26.61 -1.45 -8.12
C CYS A 246 -27.39 -0.75 -9.25
N THR A 247 -27.95 -1.57 -10.13
CA THR A 247 -28.50 -1.14 -11.43
C THR A 247 -30.00 -1.42 -11.54
N SER A 248 -30.59 -2.13 -10.59
CA SER A 248 -32.05 -2.28 -10.54
C SER A 248 -32.71 -0.94 -10.17
N PRO A 249 -33.97 -0.68 -10.56
CA PRO A 249 -34.69 0.52 -10.14
C PRO A 249 -34.84 0.65 -8.61
N GLN A 250 -34.67 -0.45 -7.89
CA GLN A 250 -34.74 -0.54 -6.43
C GLN A 250 -33.38 -0.52 -5.76
N CYS A 251 -32.29 -0.34 -6.52
CA CYS A 251 -30.97 -0.04 -5.99
C CYS A 251 -30.53 1.34 -6.47
N THR A 252 -30.37 2.28 -5.54
CA THR A 252 -29.90 3.63 -5.87
C THR A 252 -28.54 3.90 -5.23
N HIS A 253 -27.69 4.64 -5.94
CA HIS A 253 -26.41 5.14 -5.43
C HIS A 253 -26.22 6.60 -5.84
N ALA A 254 -25.68 7.41 -4.92
CA ALA A 254 -25.44 8.84 -5.17
C ALA A 254 -24.10 9.12 -5.85
N GLY A 255 -23.10 8.27 -5.62
CA GLY A 255 -21.73 8.43 -6.11
C GLY A 255 -21.42 7.57 -7.34
N THR A 256 -20.13 7.37 -7.61
CA THR A 256 -19.67 6.53 -8.73
C THR A 256 -19.98 5.05 -8.47
N LEU A 257 -20.51 4.34 -9.47
CA LEU A 257 -20.58 2.88 -9.51
C LEU A 257 -19.48 2.35 -10.44
N SER A 258 -18.56 1.54 -9.93
CA SER A 258 -17.46 0.98 -10.73
C SER A 258 -17.18 -0.48 -10.37
N GLY A 259 -17.24 -1.36 -11.36
CA GLY A 259 -16.86 -2.76 -11.26
C GLY A 259 -15.44 -3.06 -11.77
N SER A 260 -14.55 -2.08 -11.81
CA SER A 260 -13.18 -2.25 -12.32
C SER A 260 -12.22 -1.26 -11.67
N ALA A 261 -12.49 -0.92 -10.40
CA ALA A 261 -11.69 0.04 -9.66
C ALA A 261 -10.26 -0.49 -9.49
N ALA A 262 -9.28 0.22 -10.05
CA ALA A 262 -7.86 -0.14 -9.96
C ALA A 262 -7.38 -0.29 -8.50
N ASN A 263 -7.97 0.50 -7.59
CA ASN A 263 -7.80 0.41 -6.15
C ASN A 263 -9.16 0.65 -5.47
N ALA A 264 -9.91 -0.40 -5.16
CA ALA A 264 -11.13 -0.26 -4.35
C ALA A 264 -10.81 0.25 -2.92
N GLY A 265 -9.56 0.17 -2.47
CA GLY A 265 -9.12 0.76 -1.21
C GLY A 265 -9.37 -0.11 0.02
N CYS A 266 -9.64 -1.40 -0.18
CA CYS A 266 -9.84 -2.33 0.91
C CYS A 266 -8.52 -2.99 1.34
N ALA A 267 -8.09 -2.80 2.58
CA ALA A 267 -6.98 -3.55 3.14
C ALA A 267 -7.24 -3.83 4.62
N ALA A 268 -7.08 -5.10 5.00
CA ALA A 268 -7.20 -5.50 6.39
C ALA A 268 -6.04 -4.88 7.19
N PRO A 269 -6.33 -4.11 8.26
CA PRO A 269 -5.28 -3.66 9.15
C PRO A 269 -4.64 -4.87 9.86
N THR A 270 -3.34 -4.76 10.17
CA THR A 270 -2.67 -5.74 11.03
C THR A 270 -3.10 -5.50 12.47
N ILE A 271 -3.37 -6.57 13.19
CA ILE A 271 -3.80 -6.46 14.59
C ILE A 271 -2.65 -5.93 15.45
N PRO A 272 -2.84 -4.85 16.20
CA PRO A 272 -1.80 -4.32 17.09
C PRO A 272 -1.49 -5.33 18.20
N ALA A 273 -0.21 -5.54 18.51
CA ALA A 273 0.21 -6.38 19.64
C ALA A 273 -0.39 -5.89 20.98
N PRO A 274 -0.66 -6.78 21.97
CA PRO A 274 -0.53 -8.25 21.94
C PRO A 274 -1.50 -8.90 20.93
N GLY A 275 -1.41 -10.20 20.62
CA GLY A 275 -2.37 -10.83 19.70
C GLY A 275 -3.77 -11.03 20.32
N TYR A 276 -4.43 -12.12 19.96
CA TYR A 276 -5.61 -12.62 20.67
C TYR A 276 -5.19 -13.60 21.75
N VAL A 277 -5.58 -13.31 22.98
CA VAL A 277 -5.37 -14.10 24.19
C VAL A 277 -6.68 -14.05 25.01
N PRO A 278 -7.79 -14.61 24.48
CA PRO A 278 -9.04 -14.68 25.24
C PRO A 278 -8.88 -15.56 26.49
N GLY A 279 -9.71 -15.29 27.50
CA GLY A 279 -9.82 -16.14 28.68
C GLY A 279 -10.61 -17.42 28.38
N SER A 280 -10.80 -18.23 29.41
CA SER A 280 -11.61 -19.46 29.34
C SER A 280 -12.91 -19.35 30.13
N GLY A 281 -13.89 -20.18 29.81
CA GLY A 281 -15.15 -20.28 30.53
C GLY A 281 -16.21 -19.31 30.02
N THR A 282 -17.38 -19.30 30.68
CA THR A 282 -18.53 -18.47 30.28
C THR A 282 -18.93 -17.57 31.43
N THR A 283 -19.09 -16.28 31.14
CA THR A 283 -19.59 -15.25 32.05
C THR A 283 -20.96 -14.80 31.57
N THR A 284 -22.01 -15.25 32.26
CA THR A 284 -23.37 -14.76 32.03
C THR A 284 -23.66 -13.62 33.01
N VAL A 285 -23.91 -12.42 32.49
CA VAL A 285 -24.30 -11.26 33.29
C VAL A 285 -25.72 -11.49 33.82
N GLY A 286 -26.00 -11.11 35.07
CA GLY A 286 -27.37 -11.20 35.60
C GLY A 286 -28.32 -10.29 34.82
N SER A 287 -29.51 -10.78 34.48
CA SER A 287 -30.53 -9.98 33.77
C SER A 287 -30.83 -8.67 34.52
N GLY A 288 -30.82 -7.54 33.79
CA GLY A 288 -31.04 -6.21 34.36
C GLY A 288 -29.91 -5.69 35.26
N THR A 289 -28.76 -6.36 35.29
CA THR A 289 -27.58 -5.96 36.07
C THR A 289 -26.46 -5.44 35.17
N THR A 290 -25.40 -4.91 35.79
CA THR A 290 -24.23 -4.38 35.07
C THR A 290 -22.97 -5.18 35.41
N LEU A 291 -22.32 -5.74 34.38
CA LEU A 291 -20.92 -6.17 34.46
C LEU A 291 -20.03 -4.96 34.17
N THR A 292 -19.20 -4.55 35.13
CA THR A 292 -18.25 -3.44 34.94
C THR A 292 -16.83 -3.98 34.75
N ILE A 293 -16.19 -3.60 33.64
CA ILE A 293 -14.80 -3.89 33.34
C ILE A 293 -14.02 -2.58 33.40
N ASN A 294 -13.08 -2.49 34.34
CA ASN A 294 -12.32 -1.26 34.55
C ASN A 294 -10.98 -1.29 33.80
N CYS A 295 -10.90 -0.59 32.67
CA CYS A 295 -9.67 -0.43 31.88
C CYS A 295 -9.02 0.95 32.05
N SER A 296 -9.38 1.70 33.11
CA SER A 296 -8.95 3.10 33.30
C SER A 296 -7.43 3.30 33.39
N SER A 297 -6.68 2.26 33.75
CA SER A 297 -5.22 2.25 33.82
C SER A 297 -4.52 2.04 32.46
N GLY A 298 -5.26 1.89 31.36
CA GLY A 298 -4.72 1.57 30.03
C GLY A 298 -4.54 0.07 29.77
N THR A 299 -4.70 -0.78 30.78
CA THR A 299 -4.74 -2.25 30.64
C THR A 299 -6.03 -2.77 31.25
N CYS A 300 -6.79 -3.58 30.51
CA CYS A 300 -7.95 -4.25 31.08
C CYS A 300 -7.50 -5.44 31.97
N PRO A 301 -8.08 -5.60 33.17
CA PRO A 301 -7.53 -6.47 34.22
C PRO A 301 -7.58 -7.98 33.93
N THR A 302 -8.45 -8.42 33.02
CA THR A 302 -8.64 -9.85 32.74
C THR A 302 -9.06 -10.06 31.28
N ALA A 303 -8.58 -11.13 30.66
CA ALA A 303 -9.18 -11.68 29.45
C ALA A 303 -10.38 -12.56 29.83
N TYR A 304 -11.50 -12.40 29.14
CA TYR A 304 -12.72 -13.16 29.38
C TYR A 304 -12.82 -14.31 28.38
N GLY A 305 -13.49 -15.40 28.77
CA GLY A 305 -13.97 -16.39 27.80
C GLY A 305 -15.20 -15.86 27.08
N ASP A 306 -16.28 -16.63 27.06
CA ASP A 306 -17.54 -16.21 26.48
C ASP A 306 -18.26 -15.24 27.42
N VAL A 307 -18.76 -14.12 26.91
CA VAL A 307 -19.55 -13.15 27.67
C VAL A 307 -20.96 -13.11 27.09
N ILE A 308 -21.95 -13.39 27.92
CA ILE A 308 -23.36 -13.42 27.53
C ILE A 308 -24.10 -12.35 28.34
N LEU A 309 -24.69 -11.40 27.64
CA LEU A 309 -25.67 -10.47 28.17
C LEU A 309 -27.07 -11.00 27.86
N PRO A 310 -27.71 -11.73 28.79
CA PRO A 310 -29.08 -12.19 28.59
C PRO A 310 -30.03 -10.99 28.49
N ALA A 311 -31.25 -11.29 28.04
CA ALA A 311 -32.30 -10.31 27.89
C ALA A 311 -32.44 -9.44 29.15
N GLY A 312 -32.49 -8.12 28.97
CA GLY A 312 -32.92 -7.21 30.04
C GLY A 312 -34.37 -7.49 30.42
N PRO A 313 -34.82 -7.17 31.64
CA PRO A 313 -36.23 -7.37 32.00
C PRO A 313 -37.19 -6.42 31.25
N THR A 314 -36.74 -5.22 30.85
CA THR A 314 -37.57 -4.24 30.13
C THR A 314 -36.70 -3.26 29.32
N ALA A 315 -37.33 -2.50 28.40
CA ALA A 315 -36.74 -1.34 27.71
C ALA A 315 -36.29 -0.18 28.62
N SER A 316 -36.51 -0.28 29.94
CA SER A 316 -36.02 0.70 30.93
C SER A 316 -34.94 0.13 31.86
N SER A 317 -34.65 -1.16 31.74
CA SER A 317 -33.75 -1.88 32.63
C SER A 317 -32.95 -2.88 31.81
N TYR A 318 -31.85 -2.40 31.23
CA TYR A 318 -31.01 -3.22 30.36
C TYR A 318 -30.06 -4.10 31.16
N THR A 319 -29.65 -5.21 30.56
CA THR A 319 -28.45 -5.93 30.99
C THR A 319 -27.23 -5.24 30.36
N VAL A 320 -26.27 -4.79 31.18
CA VAL A 320 -25.22 -3.87 30.71
C VAL A 320 -23.82 -4.47 30.85
N LEU A 321 -23.04 -4.37 29.78
CA LEU A 321 -21.59 -4.49 29.81
C LEU A 321 -21.02 -3.07 29.80
N LYS A 322 -20.49 -2.64 30.94
CA LYS A 322 -19.88 -1.32 31.09
C LYS A 322 -18.37 -1.43 31.04
N ILE A 323 -17.74 -0.76 30.09
CA ILE A 323 -16.28 -0.64 29.97
C ILE A 323 -15.87 0.76 30.40
N ILE A 324 -15.00 0.85 31.40
CA ILE A 324 -14.37 2.11 31.80
C ILE A 324 -13.10 2.29 30.97
N ALA A 325 -13.13 3.21 30.01
CA ALA A 325 -12.02 3.54 29.13
C ALA A 325 -10.88 4.24 29.88
N PRO A 326 -9.63 4.14 29.38
CA PRO A 326 -8.52 4.90 29.92
C PRO A 326 -8.71 6.39 29.71
N ALA A 327 -8.03 7.20 30.53
CA ALA A 327 -8.06 8.66 30.39
C ALA A 327 -7.46 9.14 29.06
N SER A 328 -6.53 8.37 28.48
CA SER A 328 -5.91 8.60 27.17
C SER A 328 -5.38 7.29 26.57
N GLY A 329 -5.04 7.29 25.28
CA GLY A 329 -4.52 6.11 24.59
C GLY A 329 -5.58 5.06 24.31
N THR A 330 -5.15 3.81 24.06
CA THR A 330 -6.03 2.67 23.76
C THR A 330 -5.82 1.58 24.79
N ALA A 331 -6.90 1.09 25.40
CA ALA A 331 -6.86 -0.12 26.23
C ALA A 331 -7.36 -1.32 25.43
N VAL A 332 -6.74 -2.48 25.65
CA VAL A 332 -7.13 -3.73 24.99
C VAL A 332 -7.97 -4.58 25.94
N LEU A 333 -9.20 -4.89 25.52
CA LEU A 333 -10.09 -5.84 26.18
C LEU A 333 -10.22 -7.09 25.32
N GLN A 334 -10.07 -8.27 25.92
CA GLN A 334 -10.09 -9.53 25.18
C GLN A 334 -11.19 -10.44 25.70
N MET A 335 -11.98 -11.01 24.78
CA MET A 335 -13.03 -12.01 25.06
C MET A 335 -12.93 -13.13 24.02
N ASN A 336 -13.45 -14.32 24.33
CA ASN A 336 -13.62 -15.35 23.31
C ASN A 336 -14.80 -14.99 22.39
N THR A 337 -15.96 -14.74 23.00
CA THR A 337 -17.20 -14.32 22.33
C THR A 337 -17.93 -13.24 23.13
N LEU A 338 -18.75 -12.45 22.44
CA LEU A 338 -19.72 -11.54 23.04
C LEU A 338 -21.09 -11.77 22.42
N THR A 339 -22.04 -12.23 23.24
CA THR A 339 -23.45 -12.39 22.86
C THR A 339 -24.31 -11.39 23.62
N MET A 340 -25.11 -10.62 22.88
CA MET A 340 -25.97 -9.56 23.37
C MET A 340 -27.41 -9.83 22.95
N HIS A 341 -28.27 -10.16 23.91
CA HIS A 341 -29.70 -10.37 23.67
C HIS A 341 -30.46 -9.05 23.72
N GLU A 342 -31.77 -9.11 23.45
CA GLU A 342 -32.71 -8.00 23.57
C GLU A 342 -32.55 -7.20 24.88
N TRP A 343 -32.72 -5.88 24.80
CA TRP A 343 -32.51 -4.97 25.93
C TRP A 343 -31.15 -5.18 26.64
N SER A 344 -30.09 -5.37 25.87
CA SER A 344 -28.71 -5.33 26.36
C SER A 344 -27.96 -4.11 25.86
N ARG A 345 -26.95 -3.65 26.62
CA ARG A 345 -26.08 -2.54 26.20
C ARG A 345 -24.62 -2.81 26.41
N LEU A 346 -23.81 -2.37 25.46
CA LEU A 346 -22.39 -2.14 25.66
C LEU A 346 -22.15 -0.63 25.82
N VAL A 347 -21.85 -0.24 27.06
CA VAL A 347 -21.58 1.15 27.45
C VAL A 347 -20.08 1.37 27.56
N VAL A 348 -19.56 2.43 26.95
CA VAL A 348 -18.19 2.91 27.17
C VAL A 348 -18.23 4.26 27.87
N SER A 349 -17.49 4.37 28.97
CA SER A 349 -17.48 5.58 29.82
C SER A 349 -16.10 5.88 30.37
N ASN A 350 -15.86 7.10 30.85
CA ASN A 350 -14.70 7.39 31.68
C ASN A 350 -14.94 6.96 33.15
N ALA A 351 -13.89 7.04 33.99
CA ALA A 351 -13.97 6.64 35.40
C ALA A 351 -15.01 7.41 36.22
N SER A 352 -15.34 8.64 35.82
CA SER A 352 -16.34 9.50 36.45
C SER A 352 -17.76 9.30 35.91
N GLY A 353 -17.97 8.34 35.01
CA GLY A 353 -19.29 8.05 34.40
C GLY A 353 -19.68 8.96 33.24
N GLY A 354 -18.76 9.80 32.75
CA GLY A 354 -18.96 10.65 31.57
C GLY A 354 -18.49 10.00 30.27
N ALA A 355 -18.45 10.79 29.20
CA ALA A 355 -17.95 10.34 27.90
C ALA A 355 -16.48 9.89 27.98
N PRO A 356 -16.11 8.80 27.29
CA PRO A 356 -14.74 8.31 27.26
C PRO A 356 -13.82 9.28 26.51
N THR A 357 -12.58 9.39 26.99
CA THR A 357 -11.53 10.22 26.38
C THR A 357 -10.43 9.37 25.73
N GLY A 358 -10.24 8.14 26.19
CA GLY A 358 -9.42 7.11 25.54
C GLY A 358 -10.26 6.10 24.74
N ASN A 359 -9.57 5.21 24.03
CA ASN A 359 -10.16 4.22 23.13
C ASN A 359 -10.16 2.82 23.77
N ILE A 360 -11.06 1.98 23.28
CA ILE A 360 -11.13 0.55 23.59
C ILE A 360 -10.92 -0.25 22.30
N ASP A 361 -9.94 -1.15 22.33
CA ASP A 361 -9.80 -2.26 21.39
C ASP A 361 -10.46 -3.50 22.03
N LEU A 362 -11.69 -3.82 21.63
CA LEU A 362 -12.35 -5.08 22.00
C LEU A 362 -11.91 -6.16 21.02
N ARG A 363 -11.33 -7.25 21.51
CA ARG A 363 -10.80 -8.35 20.68
C ARG A 363 -11.52 -9.63 20.99
N LEU A 364 -12.17 -10.19 19.98
CA LEU A 364 -12.98 -11.41 20.05
C LEU A 364 -12.24 -12.56 19.34
N GLY A 365 -11.90 -13.59 20.10
CA GLY A 365 -10.89 -14.59 19.73
C GLY A 365 -11.40 -15.98 19.31
N LYS A 366 -12.67 -16.14 18.95
CA LYS A 366 -13.24 -17.44 18.54
C LYS A 366 -12.93 -17.78 17.08
N THR A 367 -12.03 -18.73 16.85
CA THR A 367 -11.50 -19.04 15.51
C THR A 367 -12.55 -19.45 14.48
N THR A 368 -13.64 -20.09 14.90
CA THR A 368 -14.73 -20.57 14.01
C THR A 368 -16.10 -20.13 14.50
N GLY A 369 -16.97 -19.75 13.57
CA GLY A 369 -18.34 -19.30 13.80
C GLY A 369 -18.49 -18.01 14.58
N THR A 370 -19.66 -17.77 15.17
CA THR A 370 -19.99 -16.42 15.66
C THR A 370 -19.22 -16.01 16.90
N ALA A 371 -18.45 -14.93 16.76
CA ALA A 371 -17.65 -14.34 17.82
C ALA A 371 -18.32 -13.09 18.40
N LEU A 372 -18.96 -12.28 17.56
CA LEU A 372 -19.84 -11.18 17.96
C LEU A 372 -21.26 -11.49 17.52
N ASP A 373 -22.18 -11.57 18.47
CA ASP A 373 -23.59 -11.87 18.22
C ASP A 373 -24.45 -10.83 18.95
N ILE A 374 -25.09 -9.92 18.20
CA ILE A 374 -25.95 -8.87 18.75
C ILE A 374 -27.35 -9.06 18.21
N GLY A 375 -28.33 -9.12 19.11
CA GLY A 375 -29.75 -9.29 18.79
C GLY A 375 -30.06 -10.62 18.08
N PRO A 376 -29.66 -11.79 18.60
CA PRO A 376 -29.93 -13.05 17.90
C PRO A 376 -31.42 -13.38 17.72
N TYR A 377 -32.36 -12.76 18.46
CA TYR A 377 -33.78 -13.10 18.43
C TYR A 377 -34.66 -11.99 17.81
N LYS A 378 -35.41 -12.34 16.76
CA LYS A 378 -36.32 -11.46 16.00
C LYS A 378 -37.67 -11.31 16.69
N ASN A 379 -37.70 -10.71 17.87
CA ASN A 379 -38.96 -10.20 18.41
C ASN A 379 -39.00 -8.69 18.16
N SER A 380 -39.89 -8.28 17.26
CA SER A 380 -40.04 -6.89 16.82
C SER A 380 -40.28 -5.95 18.01
N GLY A 381 -39.39 -4.97 18.18
CA GLY A 381 -39.49 -3.91 19.20
C GLY A 381 -38.48 -3.96 20.34
N PHE A 382 -37.41 -4.75 20.22
CA PHE A 382 -36.40 -4.86 21.29
C PHE A 382 -34.98 -4.61 20.80
N ASP A 383 -34.45 -3.44 21.14
CA ASP A 383 -33.17 -2.99 20.61
C ASP A 383 -32.00 -3.30 21.56
N SER A 384 -30.90 -3.76 20.97
CA SER A 384 -29.59 -3.83 21.64
C SER A 384 -28.78 -2.57 21.33
N HIS A 385 -28.13 -1.99 22.33
CA HIS A 385 -27.38 -0.73 22.13
C HIS A 385 -25.87 -1.00 22.25
N PHE A 386 -25.15 -0.90 21.13
CA PHE A 386 -23.76 -1.34 21.03
C PHE A 386 -22.79 -0.17 20.81
N GLY A 387 -21.98 0.14 21.82
CA GLY A 387 -21.09 1.30 21.75
C GLY A 387 -21.87 2.58 21.97
N VAL A 388 -22.38 2.74 23.20
CA VAL A 388 -23.17 3.90 23.63
C VAL A 388 -22.59 4.54 24.91
N LEU A 389 -23.00 5.77 25.20
CA LEU A 389 -22.69 6.48 26.43
C LEU A 389 -23.56 5.97 27.59
N LEU A 390 -23.16 6.29 28.84
CA LEU A 390 -23.93 5.91 30.02
C LEU A 390 -25.32 6.58 30.08
N SER A 391 -25.46 7.76 29.45
CA SER A 391 -26.71 8.51 29.34
C SER A 391 -27.68 7.96 28.29
N ASP A 392 -27.29 6.90 27.59
CA ASP A 392 -28.11 6.23 26.60
C ASP A 392 -29.41 5.71 27.20
N THR A 393 -30.52 5.90 26.49
CA THR A 393 -31.84 5.37 26.84
C THR A 393 -32.53 4.88 25.57
N ASP A 394 -33.56 4.06 25.71
CA ASP A 394 -34.35 3.56 24.57
C ASP A 394 -34.99 4.72 23.77
N ALA A 395 -35.57 5.69 24.49
CA ALA A 395 -36.18 6.89 23.92
C ALA A 395 -35.17 7.96 23.47
N SER A 396 -33.91 7.87 23.90
CA SER A 396 -32.85 8.81 23.52
C SER A 396 -31.54 8.05 23.38
N PRO A 397 -31.31 7.42 22.21
CA PRO A 397 -30.05 6.74 21.95
C PRO A 397 -28.88 7.73 21.98
N GLN A 398 -27.82 7.37 22.68
CA GLN A 398 -26.60 8.17 22.85
C GLN A 398 -25.40 7.37 22.33
N PRO A 399 -25.24 7.22 21.00
CA PRO A 399 -24.08 6.55 20.42
C PRO A 399 -22.78 7.23 20.87
N LEU A 400 -21.68 6.47 20.89
CA LEU A 400 -20.38 7.08 21.14
C LEU A 400 -20.10 8.21 20.13
N PRO A 401 -19.45 9.30 20.58
CA PRO A 401 -19.27 10.48 19.75
C PRO A 401 -18.37 10.22 18.52
N GLN A 402 -17.53 9.17 18.58
CA GLN A 402 -16.58 8.80 17.55
C GLN A 402 -16.39 7.28 17.53
N ALA A 403 -16.41 6.67 16.35
CA ALA A 403 -16.19 5.23 16.17
C ALA A 403 -14.83 4.75 16.68
N LYS A 404 -13.80 5.61 16.74
CA LYS A 404 -12.47 5.26 17.28
C LYS A 404 -12.47 4.88 18.76
N THR A 405 -13.50 5.34 19.48
CA THR A 405 -13.66 5.08 20.91
C THR A 405 -13.84 3.59 21.18
N LEU A 406 -14.45 2.87 20.24
CA LEU A 406 -14.67 1.43 20.31
C LEU A 406 -14.34 0.78 18.97
N THR A 407 -13.19 0.13 18.90
CA THR A 407 -12.79 -0.71 17.77
C THR A 407 -12.93 -2.17 18.16
N VAL A 408 -13.63 -2.95 17.35
CA VAL A 408 -13.90 -4.37 17.58
C VAL A 408 -13.14 -5.19 16.55
N TRP A 409 -12.20 -5.99 17.04
CA TRP A 409 -11.39 -6.91 16.25
C TRP A 409 -11.91 -8.33 16.43
N VAL A 410 -12.24 -8.99 15.34
CA VAL A 410 -12.84 -10.32 15.35
C VAL A 410 -11.95 -11.30 14.59
N LYS A 411 -11.43 -12.30 15.31
CA LYS A 411 -10.74 -13.46 14.71
C LYS A 411 -11.68 -14.63 14.69
N SER A 412 -12.52 -14.65 13.66
CA SER A 412 -13.33 -15.79 13.28
C SER A 412 -13.30 -15.94 11.76
N ASP A 413 -13.26 -17.17 11.28
CA ASP A 413 -13.45 -17.53 9.88
C ASP A 413 -14.91 -17.87 9.53
N GLY A 414 -15.84 -17.66 10.47
CA GLY A 414 -17.27 -17.90 10.25
C GLY A 414 -17.75 -17.24 8.97
N THR A 415 -18.23 -18.05 8.04
CA THR A 415 -18.77 -17.63 6.75
C THR A 415 -20.29 -17.64 6.74
N SER A 416 -20.88 -16.71 5.99
CA SER A 416 -22.29 -16.81 5.63
C SER A 416 -22.58 -18.19 5.00
N PRO A 417 -23.67 -18.88 5.38
CA PRO A 417 -24.03 -20.13 4.73
C PRO A 417 -24.25 -19.87 3.24
N ASP A 418 -23.68 -20.74 2.40
CA ASP A 418 -23.70 -20.63 0.94
C ASP A 418 -25.15 -20.42 0.46
N VAL A 419 -25.47 -19.19 0.02
CA VAL A 419 -26.80 -18.85 -0.51
C VAL A 419 -26.89 -19.45 -1.91
N SER A 420 -27.10 -20.76 -1.99
CA SER A 420 -27.38 -21.42 -3.26
C SER A 420 -28.59 -20.73 -3.89
N THR A 421 -28.47 -20.44 -5.18
CA THR A 421 -29.35 -19.59 -5.99
C THR A 421 -30.82 -20.04 -6.10
N ASN A 422 -31.28 -20.99 -5.28
CA ASN A 422 -32.59 -21.63 -5.39
C ASN A 422 -33.37 -21.78 -4.05
N HIS A 423 -33.06 -21.02 -2.99
CA HIS A 423 -33.87 -21.04 -1.76
C HIS A 423 -34.07 -19.64 -1.10
N ALA A 424 -35.06 -18.90 -1.60
CA ALA A 424 -36.06 -18.24 -0.73
C ALA A 424 -36.77 -19.29 0.12
N PRO A 425 -37.14 -19.15 1.41
CA PRO A 425 -37.00 -18.06 2.39
C PRO A 425 -36.25 -18.53 3.67
N ASN A 426 -35.48 -19.62 3.58
CA ASN A 426 -34.70 -20.19 4.68
C ASN A 426 -33.22 -19.81 4.53
N LEU A 427 -32.93 -18.51 4.49
CA LEU A 427 -31.62 -18.07 4.99
C LEU A 427 -31.55 -18.59 6.42
N ALA A 428 -30.52 -19.36 6.78
CA ALA A 428 -30.35 -19.87 8.15
C ALA A 428 -30.27 -18.74 9.21
N CYS A 429 -30.29 -17.48 8.76
CA CYS A 429 -30.26 -16.24 9.49
C CYS A 429 -31.65 -15.66 9.79
N SER A 430 -32.72 -16.12 9.12
CA SER A 430 -34.10 -15.72 9.42
C SER A 430 -34.57 -16.49 10.65
N GLN A 431 -34.33 -15.97 11.86
CA GLN A 431 -34.93 -16.47 13.11
C GLN A 431 -36.42 -16.10 13.19
N SER A 432 -37.18 -16.52 12.19
CA SER A 432 -38.63 -16.65 12.29
C SER A 432 -38.90 -17.96 13.05
N SER A 433 -39.37 -17.82 14.29
CA SER A 433 -39.76 -18.89 15.23
C SER A 433 -38.68 -19.38 16.19
N SER A 434 -39.11 -19.54 17.44
CA SER A 434 -38.45 -20.09 18.63
C SER A 434 -37.91 -21.53 18.50
N THR A 435 -37.54 -21.97 17.30
CA THR A 435 -37.25 -23.36 16.95
C THR A 435 -36.02 -23.57 16.05
N ILE A 436 -35.26 -22.53 15.70
CA ILE A 436 -34.00 -22.72 14.95
C ILE A 436 -32.90 -23.23 15.88
N THR A 437 -32.44 -24.46 15.62
CA THR A 437 -31.41 -25.19 16.39
C THR A 437 -29.99 -24.99 15.86
N THR A 438 -29.79 -24.21 14.80
CA THR A 438 -28.48 -23.92 14.20
C THR A 438 -28.34 -22.41 13.98
N LEU A 439 -27.57 -21.76 14.84
CA LEU A 439 -27.18 -20.35 14.69
C LEU A 439 -26.39 -20.15 13.39
N PRO A 440 -26.53 -19.00 12.71
CA PRO A 440 -25.80 -18.70 11.48
C PRO A 440 -24.28 -18.71 11.73
N ASP A 441 -23.51 -19.36 10.85
CA ASP A 441 -22.06 -19.52 11.00
C ASP A 441 -21.26 -18.28 10.56
N CYS A 442 -21.74 -17.05 10.81
CA CYS A 442 -21.00 -15.83 10.47
C CYS A 442 -20.04 -15.41 11.60
N ALA A 443 -18.96 -14.70 11.28
CA ALA A 443 -18.02 -14.18 12.30
C ALA A 443 -18.65 -13.08 13.17
N VAL A 444 -19.45 -12.20 12.55
CA VAL A 444 -20.17 -11.09 13.18
C VAL A 444 -21.62 -11.10 12.74
N TRP A 445 -22.54 -11.19 13.71
CA TRP A 445 -23.98 -10.98 13.53
C TRP A 445 -24.39 -9.71 14.27
N MET A 446 -25.03 -8.79 13.57
CA MET A 446 -25.60 -7.58 14.14
C MET A 446 -27.03 -7.42 13.67
N SER A 447 -27.96 -7.59 14.60
CA SER A 447 -29.38 -7.43 14.35
C SER A 447 -30.07 -6.58 15.41
N HIS A 448 -31.06 -5.79 14.97
CA HIS A 448 -31.90 -4.94 15.84
C HIS A 448 -31.08 -4.10 16.82
N ASN A 449 -30.11 -3.35 16.30
CA ASN A 449 -29.18 -2.61 17.13
C ASN A 449 -28.92 -1.16 16.68
N THR A 450 -28.55 -0.33 17.65
CA THR A 450 -28.05 1.04 17.45
C THR A 450 -26.70 1.24 18.15
N GLY A 451 -26.02 2.35 17.88
CA GLY A 451 -24.77 2.75 18.55
C GLY A 451 -23.67 3.18 17.59
N ASN A 452 -22.41 3.12 18.03
CA ASN A 452 -21.26 3.50 17.22
C ASN A 452 -20.01 2.65 17.51
N ALA A 453 -19.47 1.98 16.50
CA ALA A 453 -18.25 1.19 16.60
C ALA A 453 -17.54 1.00 15.24
N THR A 454 -16.22 0.80 15.26
CA THR A 454 -15.47 0.28 14.10
C THR A 454 -15.35 -1.24 14.21
N ILE A 455 -15.72 -1.99 13.19
CA ILE A 455 -15.75 -3.46 13.22
C ILE A 455 -14.81 -4.03 12.17
N ILE A 456 -13.94 -4.96 12.59
CA ILE A 456 -12.90 -5.57 11.75
C ILE A 456 -12.99 -7.10 11.90
N ALA A 457 -13.49 -7.79 10.88
CA ALA A 457 -13.63 -9.23 10.80
C ALA A 457 -12.94 -9.79 9.54
N ALA A 458 -11.62 -9.57 9.43
CA ALA A 458 -10.88 -9.77 8.18
C ALA A 458 -10.91 -11.21 7.60
N ASN A 459 -11.25 -12.22 8.40
CA ASN A 459 -11.25 -13.62 7.98
C ASN A 459 -12.64 -14.21 7.74
N GLY A 460 -13.71 -13.52 8.15
CA GLY A 460 -15.07 -14.05 8.13
C GLY A 460 -16.10 -13.03 7.64
N THR A 461 -17.36 -13.45 7.65
CA THR A 461 -18.47 -12.63 7.20
C THR A 461 -19.02 -11.77 8.34
N ALA A 462 -19.24 -10.49 8.05
CA ALA A 462 -20.01 -9.58 8.89
C ALA A 462 -21.39 -9.38 8.28
N MET A 463 -22.42 -9.77 9.03
CA MET A 463 -23.80 -9.72 8.59
C MET A 463 -24.58 -8.68 9.42
N ILE A 464 -25.21 -7.75 8.71
CA ILE A 464 -25.98 -6.64 9.27
C ILE A 464 -27.44 -6.82 8.84
N ASP A 465 -28.31 -7.03 9.81
CA ASP A 465 -29.72 -7.36 9.61
C ASP A 465 -30.62 -6.44 10.44
N ASP A 466 -31.73 -5.93 9.90
CA ASP A 466 -32.71 -5.12 10.65
C ASP A 466 -32.09 -4.04 11.59
N ALA A 467 -30.91 -3.50 11.24
CA ALA A 467 -30.22 -2.54 12.09
C ALA A 467 -30.97 -1.22 12.04
N SER A 468 -31.70 -0.89 13.12
CA SER A 468 -32.63 0.25 13.27
C SER A 468 -34.07 0.06 12.75
N GLU A 469 -34.63 -1.15 12.76
CA GLU A 469 -36.06 -1.34 12.53
C GLU A 469 -36.89 -0.86 13.76
N ASN A 470 -38.02 -0.18 13.52
CA ASN A 470 -38.99 0.31 14.53
C ASN A 470 -38.54 1.43 15.51
N ASN A 471 -38.81 2.70 15.17
CA ASN A 471 -38.71 3.87 16.06
C ASN A 471 -37.32 4.28 16.57
N LEU A 472 -36.24 3.55 16.26
CA LEU A 472 -34.89 4.04 16.47
C LEU A 472 -34.57 5.18 15.50
N THR A 473 -34.65 6.40 15.99
CA THR A 473 -34.28 7.61 15.24
C THR A 473 -32.79 7.72 14.95
N VAL A 474 -31.96 6.83 15.52
CA VAL A 474 -30.50 6.86 15.40
C VAL A 474 -30.01 5.56 14.75
N PRO A 475 -29.54 5.60 13.48
CA PRO A 475 -28.96 4.43 12.83
C PRO A 475 -27.64 4.03 13.48
N MET A 476 -27.24 2.78 13.30
CA MET A 476 -25.88 2.33 13.67
C MET A 476 -24.84 3.18 12.92
N LYS A 477 -23.81 3.62 13.64
CA LYS A 477 -22.72 4.45 13.10
C LYS A 477 -21.39 3.70 13.14
N GLY A 478 -20.49 4.08 12.25
CA GLY A 478 -19.12 3.58 12.28
C GLY A 478 -18.61 3.13 10.92
N ALA A 479 -17.82 2.06 10.94
CA ALA A 479 -17.26 1.49 9.74
C ALA A 479 -17.11 -0.03 9.91
N ILE A 480 -17.36 -0.80 8.85
CA ILE A 480 -17.20 -2.26 8.82
C ILE A 480 -16.19 -2.69 7.75
N LEU A 481 -15.19 -3.47 8.18
CA LEU A 481 -14.28 -4.19 7.30
C LEU A 481 -14.35 -5.68 7.61
N ALA A 482 -14.65 -6.49 6.61
CA ALA A 482 -14.72 -7.95 6.77
C ALA A 482 -14.25 -8.66 5.50
N LYS A 483 -14.05 -9.99 5.58
CA LYS A 483 -13.84 -10.78 4.36
C LYS A 483 -15.03 -10.60 3.42
N GLU A 484 -16.22 -10.74 3.97
CA GLU A 484 -17.50 -10.60 3.28
C GLU A 484 -18.40 -9.72 4.15
N VAL A 485 -19.17 -8.82 3.53
CA VAL A 485 -20.17 -8.02 4.24
C VAL A 485 -21.53 -8.25 3.60
N ASP A 486 -22.48 -8.70 4.41
CA ASP A 486 -23.83 -9.03 3.97
C ASP A 486 -24.85 -8.11 4.64
N PHE A 487 -25.74 -7.52 3.84
CA PHE A 487 -26.87 -6.72 4.32
C PHE A 487 -28.19 -7.46 4.15
N MET A 488 -29.01 -7.41 5.18
CA MET A 488 -30.34 -8.01 5.23
C MET A 488 -31.32 -7.05 5.92
N GLY A 489 -32.61 -7.25 5.70
CA GLY A 489 -33.62 -6.58 6.49
C GLY A 489 -33.74 -5.06 6.28
N ASN A 490 -34.47 -4.44 7.20
CA ASN A 490 -34.64 -3.00 7.34
C ASN A 490 -33.42 -2.37 8.05
N THR A 491 -32.32 -2.30 7.32
CA THR A 491 -31.04 -1.80 7.84
C THR A 491 -30.81 -0.31 7.52
N ALA A 492 -30.40 0.48 8.51
CA ALA A 492 -29.79 1.80 8.29
C ALA A 492 -28.41 1.88 8.95
N PHE A 493 -27.39 2.13 8.13
CA PHE A 493 -26.00 2.26 8.56
C PHE A 493 -25.44 3.62 8.13
N THR A 494 -24.72 4.30 9.01
CA THR A 494 -24.12 5.61 8.71
C THR A 494 -22.62 5.60 8.96
N GLN A 495 -21.88 6.06 7.96
CA GLN A 495 -20.43 6.14 8.02
C GLN A 495 -19.97 7.09 9.13
N ASP A 496 -19.04 6.62 9.96
CA ASP A 496 -18.20 7.44 10.82
C ASP A 496 -16.74 6.96 10.68
N THR A 497 -15.94 7.76 9.98
CA THR A 497 -14.54 7.46 9.67
C THR A 497 -13.55 7.86 10.75
N THR A 498 -14.02 8.41 11.89
CA THR A 498 -13.13 8.83 12.97
C THR A 498 -12.27 7.68 13.49
N GLY A 499 -12.80 6.45 13.49
CA GLY A 499 -12.09 5.19 13.79
C GLY A 499 -11.04 4.76 12.78
N LEU A 500 -11.19 5.17 11.51
CA LEU A 500 -10.29 4.81 10.42
C LEU A 500 -8.99 5.61 10.47
N SER A 501 -9.07 6.85 10.97
CA SER A 501 -7.91 7.75 11.09
C SER A 501 -6.80 7.22 12.01
N THR A 502 -7.13 6.36 12.98
CA THR A 502 -6.18 5.73 13.92
C THR A 502 -5.70 4.35 13.48
N LEU A 503 -6.37 3.73 12.50
CA LEU A 503 -5.92 2.53 11.79
C LEU A 503 -4.94 2.90 10.66
N SER A 504 -4.51 4.17 10.60
CA SER A 504 -3.38 4.61 9.79
C SER A 504 -2.08 4.04 10.37
N PHE A 505 -1.84 2.77 10.06
CA PHE A 505 -0.48 2.24 9.94
C PHE A 505 0.30 3.16 8.99
N PRO A 506 1.61 3.39 9.24
CA PRO A 506 2.34 4.56 8.76
C PRO A 506 1.98 4.87 7.31
N PRO A 507 1.68 6.16 7.01
CA PRO A 507 1.08 6.58 5.75
C PRO A 507 1.77 5.89 4.61
N ALA A 508 1.03 5.08 3.84
CA ALA A 508 1.51 4.18 2.78
C ALA A 508 2.98 4.46 2.42
N THR A 509 3.90 3.95 3.23
CA THR A 509 5.30 4.11 2.91
C THR A 509 5.46 3.21 1.73
N ALA A 510 5.54 3.82 0.54
CA ALA A 510 5.92 3.15 -0.68
C ALA A 510 7.18 2.36 -0.31
N SER A 511 7.00 1.05 -0.16
CA SER A 511 7.96 0.12 0.42
C SER A 511 7.91 -1.08 -0.50
N ASN A 512 9.07 -1.67 -0.77
CA ASN A 512 9.29 -2.55 -1.93
C ASN A 512 9.40 -1.75 -3.25
N PHE A 513 10.50 -1.02 -3.38
CA PHE A 513 10.96 -0.43 -4.64
C PHE A 513 11.50 -1.52 -5.59
N LYS A 514 10.61 -2.41 -6.03
CA LYS A 514 10.95 -3.61 -6.82
C LYS A 514 11.06 -3.34 -8.31
N GLN A 515 10.52 -2.22 -8.79
CA GLN A 515 10.49 -1.89 -10.21
C GLN A 515 11.39 -0.69 -10.50
N VAL A 516 12.47 -0.96 -11.23
CA VAL A 516 13.31 0.07 -11.84
C VAL A 516 12.60 0.54 -13.10
N MET A 517 12.22 1.82 -13.14
CA MET A 517 11.44 2.40 -14.24
C MET A 517 12.34 3.02 -15.31
N SER A 518 13.48 3.55 -14.90
CA SER A 518 14.45 4.17 -15.79
C SER A 518 15.85 4.05 -15.20
N TRP A 519 16.82 3.83 -16.07
CA TRP A 519 18.23 3.72 -15.76
C TRP A 519 19.00 4.56 -16.78
N LYS A 520 19.78 5.54 -16.32
CA LYS A 520 20.58 6.39 -17.19
C LYS A 520 21.99 6.57 -16.62
N ASP A 521 22.97 6.36 -17.50
CA ASP A 521 24.35 6.80 -17.30
C ASP A 521 24.49 8.26 -17.74
N GLN A 522 25.15 9.09 -16.92
CA GLN A 522 25.39 10.51 -17.18
C GLN A 522 26.87 10.87 -17.06
#